data_AF-A0A917KTG7-F1
#
_entry.id   AF-A0A917KTG7-F1
#
_cell.length_a   1.000
_cell.length_b   1.000
_cell.length_c   1.000
_cell.angle_alpha   90.00
_cell.angle_beta   90.00
_cell.angle_gamma   90.00
#
_symmetry.space_group_name_H-M   'P 1'
#
loop_
_entity.id
_entity.type
_entity.pdbx_description
1 polymer ?
#
loop_
_entity_poly.entity_id
_entity_poly.type
_entity_poly.pdbx_seq_one_letter_code
_entity_poly.pdbx_strand_id
1 'polypeptide(L)'
;MSTLGDQPTRRSADGLFGSLPRVTWHQDGSWRRQMARAFDDPAADCASNAEVEPRSTGEEMALHLGIACAQDLTRNRPRLLRDTVADLPEDRADFDWSACSDSLFQDHDVLMLFDHSLDGIEDAEGDIHQSLGMVNLAPQDWFAAFDPDQARDPDRGFRHS
;
A
#
# COMPACT_ATOMS: atom_id res chain seq x y z
N MET A 1 1.87 20.96 -24.63
CA MET A 1 1.42 20.88 -23.23
C MET A 1 1.99 19.59 -22.65
N SER A 2 3.09 19.68 -21.91
CA SER A 2 3.72 18.53 -21.25
C SER A 2 3.00 18.24 -19.94
N THR A 3 2.41 17.06 -19.83
CA THR A 3 1.83 16.50 -18.62
C THR A 3 2.94 16.20 -17.60
N LEU A 4 2.84 16.79 -16.41
CA LEU A 4 3.60 16.37 -15.24
C LEU A 4 3.23 14.89 -14.96
N GLY A 5 4.13 13.95 -15.27
CA GLY A 5 3.91 12.51 -15.00
C GLY A 5 4.68 11.53 -15.90
N ASP A 6 5.16 11.96 -17.07
CA ASP A 6 5.78 11.08 -18.09
C ASP A 6 7.31 10.91 -17.96
N GLN A 7 7.93 11.42 -16.89
CA GLN A 7 9.37 11.22 -16.71
C GLN A 7 9.65 10.11 -15.69
N PRO A 8 10.50 9.12 -16.03
CA PRO A 8 11.04 8.18 -15.06
C PRO A 8 11.71 8.98 -13.95
N THR A 9 11.25 8.82 -12.72
CA THR A 9 11.83 9.50 -11.57
C THR A 9 13.28 9.03 -11.40
N ARG A 10 14.24 9.82 -11.87
CA ARG A 10 15.66 9.60 -11.56
C ARG A 10 15.91 10.00 -10.11
N ARG A 11 16.17 8.99 -9.29
CA ARG A 11 16.85 9.04 -7.98
C ARG A 11 16.81 10.41 -7.29
N SER A 12 15.63 10.75 -6.79
CA SER A 12 15.42 11.74 -5.73
C SER A 12 14.26 11.19 -4.91
N ALA A 13 14.55 10.15 -4.12
CA ALA A 13 13.58 9.42 -3.33
C ALA A 13 13.30 10.19 -2.02
N ASP A 14 12.71 11.38 -2.14
CA ASP A 14 12.05 12.03 -1.02
C ASP A 14 10.54 11.90 -1.24
N GLY A 15 9.85 11.32 -0.25
CA GLY A 15 8.39 11.14 -0.25
C GLY A 15 7.90 9.73 -0.62
N LEU A 16 6.58 9.57 -0.64
CA LEU A 16 5.87 8.28 -0.68
C LEU A 16 6.37 7.28 -1.74
N PHE A 17 6.59 7.75 -2.98
CA PHE A 17 7.03 6.86 -4.07
C PHE A 17 8.48 6.37 -3.90
N GLY A 18 9.28 7.05 -3.07
CA GLY A 18 10.60 6.58 -2.67
C GLY A 18 10.57 5.41 -1.67
N SER A 19 9.44 5.24 -0.97
CA SER A 19 9.21 4.15 -0.01
C SER A 19 8.65 2.88 -0.67
N LEU A 20 8.38 2.90 -1.98
CA LEU A 20 7.88 1.73 -2.71
C LEU A 20 9.03 0.83 -3.21
N PRO A 21 8.77 -0.47 -3.43
CA PRO A 21 9.73 -1.41 -4.00
C PRO A 21 10.32 -0.95 -5.34
N ARG A 22 11.56 -1.34 -5.64
CA ARG A 22 12.30 -0.96 -6.87
C ARG A 22 11.52 -1.25 -8.16
N VAL A 23 10.78 -2.36 -8.19
CA VAL A 23 9.99 -2.80 -9.34
C VAL A 23 8.99 -1.72 -9.80
N THR A 24 8.58 -0.83 -8.89
CA THR A 24 7.65 0.27 -9.16
C THR A 24 8.30 1.55 -9.69
N TRP A 25 9.64 1.70 -9.62
CA TRP A 25 10.29 2.99 -9.86
C TRP A 25 10.20 3.48 -11.31
N HIS A 26 9.99 2.57 -12.26
CA HIS A 26 9.84 2.87 -13.68
C HIS A 26 8.39 3.07 -14.11
N GLN A 27 7.43 2.96 -13.18
CA GLN A 27 6.02 3.11 -13.48
C GLN A 27 5.65 4.58 -13.77
N ASP A 28 4.69 4.73 -14.68
CA ASP A 28 4.28 6.02 -15.23
C ASP A 28 3.35 6.83 -14.31
N GLY A 29 2.95 8.01 -14.77
CA GLY A 29 2.03 8.88 -14.03
C GLY A 29 0.64 8.29 -13.82
N SER A 30 0.17 7.40 -14.71
CA SER A 30 -1.13 6.73 -14.55
C SER A 30 -1.08 5.73 -13.40
N TRP A 31 -0.04 4.89 -13.38
CA TRP A 31 0.21 3.95 -12.30
C TRP A 31 0.35 4.67 -10.95
N ARG A 32 1.09 5.78 -10.90
CA ARG A 32 1.26 6.56 -9.65
C ARG A 32 -0.04 7.15 -9.13
N ARG A 33 -0.96 7.54 -10.02
CA ARG A 33 -2.32 7.97 -9.63
C ARG A 33 -3.13 6.82 -9.07
N GLN A 34 -3.05 5.64 -9.69
CA GLN A 34 -3.69 4.44 -9.15
C GLN A 34 -3.12 4.05 -7.78
N MET A 35 -1.81 4.15 -7.59
CA MET A 35 -1.18 3.92 -6.30
C MET A 35 -1.67 4.93 -5.25
N ALA A 36 -1.75 6.22 -5.58
CA ALA A 36 -2.30 7.22 -4.67
C ALA A 36 -3.76 6.91 -4.30
N ARG A 37 -4.58 6.48 -5.27
CA ARG A 37 -5.97 6.05 -5.03
C ARG A 37 -6.05 4.83 -4.11
N ALA A 38 -5.09 3.90 -4.22
CA ALA A 38 -5.02 2.73 -3.34
C ALA A 38 -4.72 3.08 -1.87
N PHE A 39 -4.22 4.29 -1.56
CA PHE A 39 -4.19 4.81 -0.18
C PHE A 39 -5.54 5.37 0.26
N ASP A 40 -6.25 6.03 -0.65
CA ASP A 40 -7.55 6.65 -0.36
C ASP A 40 -8.61 5.59 -0.02
N ASP A 41 -8.54 4.39 -0.63
CA ASP A 41 -9.51 3.31 -0.43
C ASP A 41 -9.53 2.77 1.02
N PRO A 42 -8.41 2.26 1.62
CA PRO A 42 -8.38 1.89 3.03
C PRO A 42 -8.65 3.06 3.97
N ALA A 43 -8.23 4.28 3.62
CA ALA A 43 -8.50 5.46 4.42
C ALA A 43 -10.01 5.78 4.51
N ALA A 44 -10.74 5.58 3.40
CA ALA A 44 -12.18 5.73 3.37
C ALA A 44 -12.88 4.62 4.19
N ASP A 45 -12.40 3.38 4.11
CA ASP A 45 -12.92 2.27 4.92
C ASP A 45 -12.76 2.59 6.41
N CYS A 46 -11.57 3.03 6.85
CA CYS A 46 -11.32 3.49 8.22
C CYS A 46 -12.29 4.60 8.64
N ALA A 47 -12.50 5.61 7.78
CA ALA A 47 -13.35 6.76 8.10
C ALA A 47 -14.85 6.38 8.20
N SER A 48 -15.26 5.28 7.57
CA SER A 48 -16.64 4.80 7.57
C SER A 48 -16.92 3.76 8.67
N ASN A 49 -15.94 3.43 9.52
CA ASN A 49 -16.00 2.30 10.47
C ASN A 49 -16.33 0.96 9.78
N ALA A 50 -15.95 0.82 8.51
CA ALA A 50 -16.03 -0.46 7.81
C ALA A 50 -14.85 -1.35 8.24
N GLU A 51 -15.01 -2.66 8.01
CA GLU A 51 -13.88 -3.58 8.10
C GLU A 51 -12.86 -3.22 7.01
N VAL A 52 -11.60 -3.08 7.44
CA VAL A 52 -10.49 -2.73 6.54
C VAL A 52 -9.91 -4.03 6.01
N GLU A 53 -10.15 -4.30 4.74
CA GLU A 53 -9.59 -5.45 4.05
C GLU A 53 -9.00 -4.98 2.70
N PRO A 54 -7.68 -5.15 2.48
CA PRO A 54 -7.07 -4.78 1.21
C PRO A 54 -7.59 -5.67 0.10
N ARG A 55 -8.11 -5.07 -0.97
CA ARG A 55 -8.73 -5.82 -2.08
C ARG A 55 -7.82 -6.02 -3.28
N SER A 56 -6.62 -5.48 -3.22
CA SER A 56 -5.58 -5.58 -4.26
C SER A 56 -4.19 -5.36 -3.65
N THR A 57 -3.14 -5.80 -4.35
CA THR A 57 -1.74 -5.64 -3.91
C THR A 57 -1.37 -4.19 -3.67
N GLY A 58 -1.95 -3.26 -4.43
CA GLY A 58 -1.78 -1.82 -4.24
C GLY A 58 -2.37 -1.33 -2.92
N GLU A 59 -3.56 -1.80 -2.55
CA GLU A 59 -4.18 -1.47 -1.25
C GLU A 59 -3.39 -2.09 -0.09
N GLU A 60 -2.92 -3.33 -0.25
CA GLU A 60 -2.08 -4.03 0.72
C GLU A 60 -0.76 -3.29 0.98
N MET A 61 -0.03 -2.94 -0.09
CA MET A 61 1.19 -2.14 -0.01
C MET A 61 0.92 -0.77 0.63
N ALA A 62 -0.20 -0.12 0.30
CA ALA A 62 -0.58 1.15 0.89
C ALA A 62 -0.78 1.03 2.41
N LEU A 63 -1.47 -0.03 2.84
CA LEU A 63 -1.74 -0.29 4.25
C LEU A 63 -0.46 -0.61 5.03
N HIS A 64 0.44 -1.42 4.47
CA HIS A 64 1.77 -1.68 5.05
C HIS A 64 2.56 -0.38 5.26
N LEU A 65 2.61 0.49 4.26
CA LEU A 65 3.29 1.79 4.37
C LEU A 65 2.61 2.72 5.37
N GLY A 66 1.28 2.69 5.44
CA GLY A 66 0.49 3.44 6.43
C GLY A 66 0.80 3.01 7.86
N ILE A 67 0.83 1.70 8.13
CA ILE A 67 1.18 1.14 9.44
C ILE A 67 2.62 1.49 9.81
N ALA A 68 3.57 1.33 8.89
CA ALA A 68 4.96 1.71 9.13
C ALA A 68 5.11 3.21 9.48
N CYS A 69 4.36 4.08 8.80
CA CYS A 69 4.30 5.51 9.12
C CYS A 69 3.72 5.76 10.52
N ALA A 70 2.63 5.08 10.88
CA ALA A 70 2.01 5.19 12.21
C ALA A 70 2.95 4.72 13.34
N GLN A 71 3.69 3.62 13.13
CA GLN A 71 4.72 3.14 14.04
C GLN A 71 5.84 4.18 14.24
N ASP A 72 6.30 4.80 13.15
CA ASP A 72 7.32 5.85 13.19
C ASP A 72 6.83 7.09 13.97
N LEU A 73 5.60 7.54 13.69
CA LEU A 73 4.96 8.64 14.41
C LEU A 73 4.83 8.36 15.91
N THR A 74 4.49 7.13 16.27
CA THR A 74 4.38 6.69 17.68
C THR A 74 5.71 6.77 18.40
N ARG A 75 6.79 6.38 17.73
CA ARG A 75 8.14 6.40 18.31
C ARG A 75 8.73 7.81 18.36
N ASN A 76 8.58 8.57 17.28
CA ASN A 76 9.36 9.79 17.04
C ASN A 76 8.56 11.06 17.29
N ARG A 77 7.23 11.02 17.21
CA ARG A 77 6.34 12.19 17.34
C ARG A 77 5.08 11.88 18.17
N PRO A 78 5.21 11.38 19.41
CA PRO A 78 4.08 10.92 20.21
C PRO A 78 3.03 11.99 20.52
N ARG A 79 3.42 13.28 20.58
CA ARG A 79 2.46 14.39 20.74
C ARG A 79 1.58 14.56 19.50
N LEU A 80 2.19 14.51 18.32
CA LEU A 80 1.45 14.61 17.06
C LEU A 80 0.49 13.44 16.91
N LEU A 81 0.93 12.22 17.24
CA LEU A 81 0.05 11.05 17.24
C LEU A 81 -1.14 11.26 18.16
N ARG A 82 -0.89 11.61 19.44
CA ARG A 82 -1.96 11.83 20.42
C ARG A 82 -2.96 12.89 19.95
N ASP A 83 -2.48 13.98 19.38
CA ASP A 83 -3.34 15.04 18.86
C ASP A 83 -4.12 14.58 17.60
N THR A 84 -3.58 13.63 16.83
CA THR A 84 -4.21 13.05 15.62
C THR A 84 -5.34 12.08 15.98
N VAL A 85 -5.17 11.30 17.05
CA VAL A 85 -6.15 10.28 17.48
C VAL A 85 -7.03 10.75 18.64
N ALA A 86 -6.97 12.02 19.03
CA ALA A 86 -7.60 12.55 20.23
C ALA A 86 -9.13 12.37 20.28
N ASP A 87 -9.79 12.30 19.12
CA ASP A 87 -11.23 12.12 18.99
C ASP A 87 -11.66 10.65 18.87
N LEU A 88 -10.70 9.71 18.85
CA LEU A 88 -10.97 8.28 18.82
C LEU A 88 -11.14 7.73 20.25
N PRO A 89 -12.03 6.74 20.48
CA PRO A 89 -12.11 6.04 21.75
C PRO A 89 -10.78 5.33 22.07
N GLU A 90 -10.30 5.45 23.31
CA GLU A 90 -9.15 4.68 23.77
C GLU A 90 -9.50 3.20 23.94
N ASP A 91 -8.65 2.31 23.45
CA ASP A 91 -8.71 0.87 23.69
C ASP A 91 -7.37 0.34 24.24
N ARG A 92 -7.43 -0.74 25.01
CA ARG A 92 -6.23 -1.41 25.55
C ARG A 92 -5.34 -2.01 24.45
N ALA A 93 -5.90 -2.28 23.28
CA ALA A 93 -5.20 -2.80 22.10
C ALA A 93 -4.58 -1.67 21.24
N ASP A 94 -4.76 -0.41 21.62
CA ASP A 94 -4.17 0.71 20.89
C ASP A 94 -2.65 0.55 20.78
N PHE A 95 -2.14 0.77 19.57
CA PHE A 95 -0.73 0.68 19.23
C PHE A 95 -0.11 -0.72 19.37
N ASP A 96 -0.92 -1.78 19.50
CA ASP A 96 -0.46 -3.16 19.28
C ASP A 96 -0.32 -3.41 17.77
N TRP A 97 0.83 -3.00 17.24
CA TRP A 97 1.11 -3.08 15.82
C TRP A 97 1.24 -4.52 15.30
N SER A 98 1.60 -5.47 16.16
CA SER A 98 1.68 -6.87 15.76
C SER A 98 0.28 -7.41 15.55
N ALA A 99 -0.61 -7.22 16.53
CA ALA A 99 -2.01 -7.65 16.41
C ALA A 99 -2.74 -6.94 15.27
N CYS A 100 -2.43 -5.65 15.05
CA CYS A 100 -2.95 -4.88 13.92
C CYS A 100 -2.53 -5.51 12.57
N SER A 101 -1.26 -5.86 12.41
CA SER A 101 -0.77 -6.53 11.19
C SER A 101 -1.41 -7.90 11.01
N ASP A 102 -1.41 -8.74 12.05
CA ASP A 102 -1.98 -10.10 12.01
C ASP A 102 -3.49 -10.11 11.68
N SER A 103 -4.19 -9.02 11.99
CA SER A 103 -5.64 -8.91 11.74
C SER A 103 -5.97 -8.36 10.35
N LEU A 104 -5.11 -7.51 9.78
CA LEU A 104 -5.39 -6.79 8.53
C LEU A 104 -4.90 -7.53 7.27
N PHE A 105 -4.03 -8.51 7.43
CA PHE A 105 -3.39 -9.19 6.31
C PHE A 105 -3.50 -10.71 6.43
N GLN A 106 -3.77 -11.37 5.30
CA GLN A 106 -3.76 -12.83 5.23
C GLN A 106 -2.33 -13.38 5.08
N ASP A 107 -1.49 -12.65 4.33
CA ASP A 107 -0.07 -12.91 4.16
C ASP A 107 0.71 -11.57 4.08
N HIS A 108 2.03 -11.65 3.88
CA HIS A 108 2.90 -10.49 3.79
C HIS A 108 3.81 -10.58 2.56
N ASP A 109 3.39 -11.31 1.53
CA ASP A 109 4.25 -11.68 0.41
C ASP A 109 4.64 -10.46 -0.41
N VAL A 110 3.80 -9.42 -0.46
CA VAL A 110 4.13 -8.16 -1.13
C VAL A 110 5.38 -7.49 -0.56
N LEU A 111 5.70 -7.73 0.72
CA LEU A 111 6.91 -7.18 1.35
C LEU A 111 8.19 -7.84 0.84
N MET A 112 8.11 -9.03 0.22
CA MET A 112 9.27 -9.69 -0.39
C MET A 112 9.84 -8.89 -1.56
N LEU A 113 9.05 -8.00 -2.19
CA LEU A 113 9.50 -7.09 -3.24
C LEU A 113 10.56 -6.06 -2.77
N PHE A 114 10.71 -5.88 -1.45
CA PHE A 114 11.79 -5.06 -0.89
C PHE A 114 13.13 -5.80 -0.76
N ASP A 115 13.13 -7.14 -0.77
CA ASP A 115 14.34 -7.94 -0.62
C ASP A 115 15.08 -8.07 -1.96
N HIS A 116 16.28 -7.51 -2.03
CA HIS A 116 17.16 -7.57 -3.20
C HIS A 116 17.55 -8.99 -3.62
N SER A 117 17.57 -9.93 -2.68
CA SER A 117 17.91 -11.32 -2.97
C SER A 117 16.79 -12.07 -3.71
N LEU A 118 15.60 -11.46 -3.79
CA LEU A 118 14.40 -12.00 -4.41
C LEU A 118 14.00 -11.23 -5.68
N ASP A 119 14.91 -10.43 -6.26
CA ASP A 119 14.65 -9.72 -7.53
C ASP A 119 14.21 -10.73 -8.62
N GLY A 120 13.07 -10.46 -9.27
CA GLY A 120 12.42 -11.36 -10.23
C GLY A 120 11.25 -12.15 -9.65
N ILE A 121 10.98 -12.09 -8.34
CA ILE A 121 9.82 -12.74 -7.72
C ILE A 121 8.47 -12.18 -8.21
N GLU A 122 8.46 -10.97 -8.77
CA GLU A 122 7.30 -10.38 -9.41
C GLU A 122 6.86 -11.13 -10.69
N ASP A 123 7.75 -11.93 -11.28
CA ASP A 123 7.47 -12.70 -12.49
C ASP A 123 6.56 -13.89 -12.18
N ALA A 124 5.32 -13.82 -12.67
CA ALA A 124 4.31 -14.86 -12.49
C ALA A 124 4.69 -16.20 -13.14
N GLU A 125 5.59 -16.19 -14.13
CA GLU A 125 6.10 -17.42 -14.75
C GLU A 125 7.28 -18.03 -13.97
N GLY A 126 7.80 -17.34 -12.95
CA GLY A 126 8.93 -17.79 -12.15
C GLY A 126 8.61 -18.92 -11.17
N ASP A 127 9.54 -19.86 -11.00
CA ASP A 127 9.38 -21.04 -10.14
C ASP A 127 9.04 -20.67 -8.68
N ILE A 128 9.66 -19.61 -8.14
CA ILE A 128 9.44 -19.16 -6.75
C ILE A 128 8.01 -18.60 -6.60
N HIS A 129 7.57 -17.76 -7.54
CA HIS A 129 6.24 -17.16 -7.54
C HIS A 129 5.14 -18.22 -7.54
N GLN A 130 5.26 -19.21 -8.44
CA GLN A 130 4.30 -20.30 -8.54
C GLN A 130 4.34 -21.23 -7.33
N SER A 131 5.53 -21.52 -6.79
CA SER A 131 5.69 -22.43 -5.65
C SER A 131 5.10 -21.85 -4.36
N LEU A 132 5.14 -20.52 -4.20
CA LEU A 132 4.59 -19.83 -3.03
C LEU A 132 3.13 -19.42 -3.21
N GLY A 133 2.56 -19.58 -4.41
CA GLY A 133 1.17 -19.21 -4.68
C GLY A 133 0.93 -17.70 -4.66
N MET A 134 1.96 -16.91 -4.95
CA MET A 134 1.88 -15.46 -4.98
C MET A 134 0.94 -14.99 -6.09
N VAL A 135 0.31 -13.83 -5.87
CA VAL A 135 -0.65 -13.26 -6.82
C VAL A 135 -0.38 -11.77 -6.99
N ASN A 136 -0.45 -11.30 -8.24
CA ASN A 136 -0.42 -9.88 -8.61
C ASN A 136 0.81 -9.07 -8.13
N LEU A 137 1.98 -9.72 -7.95
CA LEU A 137 3.20 -9.02 -7.53
C LEU A 137 3.81 -8.11 -8.61
N ALA A 138 3.52 -8.36 -9.89
CA ALA A 138 3.97 -7.50 -10.96
C ALA A 138 3.24 -6.14 -10.92
N PRO A 139 3.93 -4.99 -11.03
CA PRO A 139 3.31 -3.68 -10.82
C PRO A 139 2.08 -3.40 -11.67
N GLN A 140 2.00 -3.94 -12.89
CA GLN A 140 0.84 -3.77 -13.76
C GLN A 140 -0.44 -4.41 -13.21
N ASP A 141 -0.30 -5.41 -12.34
CA ASP A 141 -1.40 -6.19 -11.78
C ASP A 141 -1.79 -5.70 -10.38
N TRP A 142 -1.03 -4.75 -9.79
CA TRP A 142 -1.24 -4.31 -8.40
C TRP A 142 -2.64 -3.78 -8.10
N PHE A 143 -3.35 -3.29 -9.11
CA PHE A 143 -4.69 -2.71 -8.95
C PHE A 143 -5.81 -3.66 -9.41
N ALA A 144 -5.47 -4.88 -9.82
CA ALA A 144 -6.44 -5.93 -10.04
C ALA A 144 -6.97 -6.43 -8.69
N ALA A 145 -8.28 -6.64 -8.61
CA ALA A 145 -8.88 -7.16 -7.41
C ALA A 145 -8.45 -8.63 -7.17
N PHE A 146 -8.18 -8.98 -5.92
CA PHE A 146 -7.95 -10.37 -5.53
C PHE A 146 -9.20 -11.23 -5.73
N ASP A 147 -10.36 -10.68 -5.37
CA ASP A 147 -11.68 -11.23 -5.61
C ASP A 147 -12.48 -10.27 -6.50
N PRO A 148 -12.88 -10.68 -7.73
CA PRO A 148 -13.69 -9.86 -8.62
C PRO A 148 -15.02 -9.39 -8.00
N ASP A 149 -15.62 -10.17 -7.11
CA ASP A 149 -16.90 -9.83 -6.48
C ASP A 149 -16.74 -8.72 -5.42
N GLN A 150 -15.52 -8.46 -4.97
CA GLN A 150 -15.19 -7.45 -3.98
C GLN A 150 -14.51 -6.21 -4.59
N ALA A 151 -14.32 -6.20 -5.92
CA ALA A 151 -13.62 -5.13 -6.62
C ALA A 151 -14.19 -3.74 -6.27
N ARG A 152 -13.29 -2.77 -6.07
CA ARG A 152 -13.67 -1.37 -5.89
C ARG A 152 -14.35 -0.85 -7.16
N ASP A 153 -15.28 0.08 -6.99
CA ASP A 153 -15.92 0.78 -8.12
C ASP A 153 -14.84 1.43 -9.02
N PRO A 154 -14.74 1.05 -10.30
CA PRO A 154 -13.73 1.60 -11.21
C PRO A 154 -13.89 3.11 -11.44
N ASP A 155 -15.11 3.65 -11.28
CA ASP A 155 -15.47 5.04 -11.58
C ASP A 155 -15.39 5.97 -10.37
N ARG A 156 -14.86 5.50 -9.21
CA ARG A 156 -14.70 6.28 -7.97
C ARG A 156 -13.76 7.51 -8.05
N GLY A 157 -13.19 7.77 -9.22
CA GLY A 157 -12.36 8.96 -9.49
C GLY A 157 -10.98 8.93 -8.86
N PHE A 158 -10.30 10.07 -8.90
CA PHE A 158 -9.00 10.32 -8.26
C PHE A 158 -9.10 11.62 -7.45
N ARG A 159 -8.37 11.72 -6.33
CA ARG A 159 -8.26 12.99 -5.61
C ARG A 159 -7.69 14.08 -6.54
N HIS A 160 -8.26 15.26 -6.50
CA HIS A 160 -7.67 16.44 -7.14
C HIS A 160 -6.55 16.96 -6.23
N SER A 161 -5.31 16.92 -6.74
CA SER A 161 -4.12 17.47 -6.07
C SER A 161 -4.07 18.99 -6.16
#